data_AF-A0A2E8R6W4-F1
#
_entry.id   AF-A0A2E8R6W4-F1
#
_cell.length_a   1.000
_cell.length_b   1.000
_cell.length_c   1.000
_cell.angle_alpha   90.00
_cell.angle_beta   90.00
_cell.angle_gamma   90.00
#
_symmetry.space_group_name_H-M   'P 1'
#
loop_
_entity.id
_entity.type
_entity.pdbx_description
1 polymer ?
#
loop_
_entity_poly.entity_id
_entity_poly.type
_entity_poly.pdbx_seq_one_letter_code
_entity_poly.pdbx_strand_id
1 'polypeptide(L)'
;MNYRLIGLPKNGVTLCQMINHYLLENKDLHYIAIVREPYERFWSAIKQCTYAYKADKIPEDNSEGIFKSTNVEDQIKEGIAQIDGTPNDYFKTQKSWLDKYTVGTTIKFDKDIQASLKSIFKDHQYETEIYKIIEKDWNPSIHDKDSEALDIIKSTYKNKIETFYADDFALWESK
;
A
#
# COMPACT_ATOMS: atom_id res chain seq x y z
N MET A 1 -11.27 7.80 -22.04
CA MET A 1 -11.73 7.50 -20.67
C MET A 1 -10.64 8.02 -19.74
N ASN A 2 -10.95 8.96 -18.84
CA ASN A 2 -9.95 9.62 -18.00
C ASN A 2 -9.80 8.86 -16.67
N TYR A 3 -8.58 8.51 -16.31
CA TYR A 3 -8.30 7.73 -15.10
C TYR A 3 -7.64 8.56 -14.00
N ARG A 4 -7.79 8.19 -12.73
CA ARG A 4 -6.92 8.64 -11.63
C ARG A 4 -6.51 7.45 -10.79
N LEU A 5 -5.27 7.39 -10.35
CA LEU A 5 -4.79 6.34 -9.46
C LEU A 5 -4.95 6.74 -7.99
N ILE A 6 -5.32 5.77 -7.16
CA ILE A 6 -5.27 5.93 -5.70
C ILE A 6 -4.31 4.85 -5.18
N GLY A 7 -3.24 5.27 -4.48
CA GLY A 7 -2.32 4.33 -3.82
C GLY A 7 -1.48 4.97 -2.71
N LEU A 8 -1.25 4.21 -1.64
CA LEU A 8 -0.45 4.53 -0.43
C LEU A 8 0.26 3.25 0.10
N PRO A 9 1.40 3.25 0.83
CA PRO A 9 2.76 3.84 0.73
C PRO A 9 3.84 2.73 0.66
N LYS A 10 5.04 2.79 0.04
CA LYS A 10 6.04 3.84 -0.16
C LYS A 10 6.61 3.86 -1.59
N ASN A 11 6.42 2.80 -2.38
CA ASN A 11 6.76 2.75 -3.82
C ASN A 11 5.51 2.90 -4.70
N GLY A 12 4.34 2.47 -4.21
CA GLY A 12 3.05 2.72 -4.83
C GLY A 12 2.62 4.19 -4.75
N VAL A 13 3.09 4.94 -3.75
CA VAL A 13 2.82 6.39 -3.62
C VAL A 13 3.51 7.16 -4.71
N THR A 14 4.81 6.93 -4.91
CA THR A 14 5.56 7.59 -5.97
C THR A 14 4.98 7.23 -7.33
N LEU A 15 4.67 5.94 -7.58
CA LEU A 15 4.02 5.51 -8.82
C LEU A 15 2.65 6.16 -9.03
N CYS A 16 1.76 6.12 -8.02
CA CYS A 16 0.42 6.71 -8.10
C CYS A 16 0.47 8.23 -8.21
N GLN A 17 1.35 8.91 -7.46
CA GLN A 17 1.55 10.36 -7.54
C GLN A 17 2.11 10.78 -8.89
N MET A 18 3.12 10.06 -9.40
CA MET A 18 3.70 10.34 -10.71
C MET A 18 2.67 10.16 -11.80
N ILE A 19 1.96 9.03 -11.84
CA ILE A 19 0.92 8.83 -12.86
C ILE A 19 -0.26 9.82 -12.65
N ASN A 20 -0.68 10.09 -11.40
CA ASN A 20 -1.70 11.10 -11.13
C ASN A 20 -1.30 12.48 -11.64
N HIS A 21 -0.04 12.88 -11.49
CA HIS A 21 0.46 14.15 -11.99
C HIS A 21 0.20 14.32 -13.49
N TYR A 22 0.32 13.24 -14.28
CA TYR A 22 -0.01 13.25 -15.71
C TYR A 22 -1.51 13.18 -16.00
N LEU A 23 -2.33 12.68 -15.07
CA LEU A 23 -3.77 12.47 -15.28
C LEU A 23 -4.67 13.62 -14.77
N LEU A 24 -4.09 14.67 -14.17
CA LEU A 24 -4.83 15.75 -13.52
C LEU A 24 -5.34 16.84 -14.48
N GLU A 25 -6.33 16.52 -15.31
CA GLU A 25 -7.20 17.52 -15.97
C GLU A 25 -8.59 16.91 -16.26
N ASN A 26 -9.52 16.89 -15.29
CA ASN A 26 -11.00 16.80 -15.45
C ASN A 26 -11.74 16.41 -14.16
N LYS A 27 -13.07 16.63 -14.12
CA LYS A 27 -13.97 16.31 -12.98
C LYS A 27 -14.69 14.94 -13.09
N ASP A 28 -14.69 14.31 -14.27
CA ASP A 28 -15.32 13.00 -14.52
C ASP A 28 -14.28 11.88 -14.56
N LEU A 29 -13.90 11.33 -13.41
CA LEU A 29 -12.77 10.40 -13.32
C LEU A 29 -13.18 9.00 -12.88
N HIS A 30 -12.69 8.02 -13.64
CA HIS A 30 -12.67 6.63 -13.22
C HIS A 30 -11.43 6.39 -12.36
N TYR A 31 -11.64 5.96 -11.11
CA TYR A 31 -10.52 5.70 -10.22
C TYR A 31 -9.98 4.29 -10.43
N ILE A 32 -8.66 4.18 -10.55
CA ILE A 32 -7.92 2.93 -10.52
C ILE A 32 -7.33 2.80 -9.12
N ALA A 33 -7.71 1.76 -8.39
CA ALA A 33 -7.12 1.42 -7.10
C ALA A 33 -5.92 0.50 -7.31
N ILE A 34 -4.73 0.88 -6.83
CA ILE A 34 -3.60 -0.04 -6.74
C ILE A 34 -3.56 -0.62 -5.33
N VAL A 35 -3.79 -1.94 -5.21
CA VAL A 35 -3.86 -2.67 -3.95
C VAL A 35 -2.61 -3.51 -3.74
N ARG A 36 -2.14 -3.62 -2.50
CA ARG A 36 -1.00 -4.47 -2.11
C ARG A 36 -1.49 -5.69 -1.36
N GLU A 37 -0.69 -6.76 -1.38
CA GLU A 37 -0.96 -7.95 -0.57
C GLU A 37 -1.06 -7.54 0.91
N PRO A 38 -2.15 -7.91 1.64
CA PRO A 38 -2.41 -7.34 2.96
C PRO A 38 -1.36 -7.65 4.04
N TYR A 39 -0.71 -8.82 4.02
CA TYR A 39 0.38 -9.13 4.96
C TYR A 39 1.62 -8.29 4.66
N GLU A 40 1.99 -8.16 3.38
CA GLU A 40 3.09 -7.29 2.96
C GLU A 40 2.80 -5.83 3.31
N ARG A 41 1.54 -5.39 3.18
CA ARG A 41 1.10 -4.07 3.59
C ARG A 41 1.29 -3.85 5.09
N PHE A 42 0.82 -4.78 5.91
CA PHE A 42 0.95 -4.70 7.37
C PHE A 42 2.43 -4.59 7.77
N TRP A 43 3.29 -5.44 7.20
CA TRP A 43 4.72 -5.40 7.48
C TRP A 43 5.39 -4.11 7.01
N SER A 44 5.03 -3.60 5.82
CA SER A 44 5.53 -2.32 5.31
C SER A 44 5.15 -1.16 6.24
N ALA A 45 3.95 -1.17 6.82
CA ALA A 45 3.52 -0.20 7.82
C ALA A 45 4.38 -0.28 9.09
N ILE A 46 4.66 -1.50 9.59
CA ILE A 46 5.56 -1.68 10.74
C ILE A 46 6.94 -1.09 10.48
N LYS A 47 7.56 -1.46 9.36
CA LYS A 47 8.88 -0.92 8.99
C LYS A 47 8.87 0.60 8.86
N GLN A 48 7.80 1.19 8.34
CA GLN A 48 7.69 2.64 8.24
C GLN A 48 7.74 3.31 9.61
N CYS A 49 7.05 2.76 10.61
CA CYS A 49 7.09 3.26 11.98
C CYS A 49 8.49 3.12 12.60
N THR A 50 9.15 1.97 12.39
CA THR A 50 10.53 1.75 12.85
C THR A 50 11.52 2.71 12.17
N TYR A 51 11.37 3.01 10.88
CA TYR A 51 12.25 3.94 10.18
C TYR A 51 12.02 5.40 10.58
N ALA A 52 10.77 5.79 10.84
CA ALA A 52 10.46 7.12 11.34
C ALA A 52 11.14 7.37 12.70
N TYR A 53 11.15 6.36 13.57
CA TYR A 53 11.92 6.38 14.82
C TYR A 53 13.42 6.62 14.58
N LYS A 54 14.04 5.79 13.74
CA LYS A 54 15.49 5.82 13.50
C LYS A 54 15.99 7.10 12.83
N ALA A 55 15.11 7.87 12.20
CA ALA A 55 15.48 9.06 11.45
C ALA A 55 15.39 10.37 12.25
N ASP A 56 15.00 10.35 13.54
CA ASP A 56 14.70 11.54 14.36
C ASP A 56 13.74 12.54 13.69
N LYS A 57 13.00 12.09 12.66
CA LYS A 57 12.01 12.89 11.93
C LYS A 57 10.66 12.72 12.58
N ILE A 58 10.50 13.28 13.77
CA ILE A 58 9.23 13.22 14.53
C ILE A 58 8.70 14.65 14.67
N PRO A 59 7.51 14.98 14.10
CA PRO A 59 6.69 16.07 14.59
C PRO A 59 6.24 15.73 16.02
N GLU A 60 6.38 16.67 16.97
CA GLU A 60 6.18 16.48 18.43
C GLU A 60 4.85 15.80 18.84
N ASP A 61 3.85 15.76 17.95
CA ASP A 61 2.50 15.26 18.24
C ASP A 61 2.30 13.74 17.96
N ASN A 62 3.29 13.00 17.44
CA ASN A 62 3.12 11.60 16.97
C ASN A 62 3.86 10.53 17.79
N SER A 63 4.17 10.79 19.07
CA SER A 63 5.00 9.90 19.90
C SER A 63 4.38 8.53 20.23
N GLU A 64 3.08 8.32 19.99
CA GLU A 64 2.33 7.10 20.37
C GLU A 64 2.41 5.95 19.34
N GLY A 65 2.97 6.18 18.14
CA GLY A 65 3.00 5.20 17.04
C GLY A 65 4.35 4.53 16.76
N ILE A 66 5.33 4.67 17.65
CA ILE A 66 6.75 4.41 17.37
C ILE A 66 7.18 3.01 17.86
N PHE A 67 7.67 2.18 16.93
CA PHE A 67 8.29 0.89 17.28
C PHE A 67 9.74 1.07 17.68
N LYS A 68 10.05 0.63 18.91
CA LYS A 68 11.39 0.80 19.52
C LYS A 68 12.27 -0.39 19.27
N SER A 69 11.68 -1.58 19.08
CA SER A 69 12.46 -2.78 18.84
C SER A 69 13.16 -2.75 17.49
N THR A 70 14.36 -3.33 17.45
CA THR A 70 15.13 -3.58 16.23
C THR A 70 15.03 -5.04 15.77
N ASN A 71 14.45 -5.93 16.59
CA ASN A 71 14.17 -7.32 16.27
C ASN A 71 12.81 -7.44 15.56
N VAL A 72 12.75 -8.30 14.53
CA VAL A 72 11.56 -8.49 13.68
C VAL A 72 10.36 -9.01 14.48
N GLU A 73 10.55 -10.02 15.33
CA GLU A 73 9.46 -10.63 16.11
C GLU A 73 8.85 -9.64 17.09
N ASP A 74 9.68 -8.86 17.77
CA ASP A 74 9.23 -7.84 18.71
C ASP A 74 8.54 -6.66 18.00
N GLN A 75 9.04 -6.24 16.83
CA GLN A 75 8.34 -5.24 16.01
C GLN A 75 6.95 -5.73 15.58
N ILE A 76 6.80 -7.01 15.23
CA ILE A 76 5.50 -7.61 14.92
C ILE A 76 4.62 -7.60 16.17
N LYS A 77 5.14 -8.00 17.34
CA LYS A 77 4.39 -7.96 18.61
C LYS A 77 3.90 -6.55 18.94
N GLU A 78 4.76 -5.55 18.79
CA GLU A 78 4.39 -4.15 19.01
C GLU A 78 3.30 -3.70 18.01
N GLY A 79 3.41 -4.08 16.73
CA GLY A 79 2.38 -3.81 15.73
C GLY A 79 1.04 -4.51 16.02
N ILE A 80 1.07 -5.74 16.51
CA ILE A 80 -0.12 -6.49 16.93
C ILE A 80 -0.74 -5.87 18.19
N ALA A 81 0.06 -5.44 19.16
CA ALA A 81 -0.44 -4.78 20.36
C ALA A 81 -1.16 -3.45 20.02
N GLN A 82 -0.70 -2.74 18.99
CA GLN A 82 -1.42 -1.55 18.49
C GLN A 82 -2.77 -1.87 17.84
N ILE A 83 -2.94 -3.05 17.22
CA ILE A 83 -4.25 -3.53 16.78
C ILE A 83 -5.19 -3.71 17.98
N ASP A 84 -4.67 -4.18 19.12
CA ASP A 84 -5.45 -4.46 20.33
C ASP A 84 -5.74 -3.22 21.20
N GLY A 85 -4.97 -2.14 21.03
CA GLY A 85 -4.79 -1.08 22.04
C GLY A 85 -5.39 0.31 21.77
N THR A 86 -6.21 0.53 20.72
CA THR A 86 -6.86 1.84 20.33
C THR A 86 -5.95 2.81 19.53
N PRO A 87 -6.46 3.85 18.81
CA PRO A 87 -7.37 3.92 17.65
C PRO A 87 -6.65 4.11 16.28
N ASN A 88 -6.80 3.12 15.40
CA ASN A 88 -7.23 3.13 13.98
C ASN A 88 -6.64 4.03 12.87
N ASP A 89 -5.78 5.02 13.10
CA ASP A 89 -5.39 5.91 11.98
C ASP A 89 -4.19 5.47 11.14
N TYR A 90 -3.28 4.66 11.69
CA TYR A 90 -2.05 4.23 10.99
C TYR A 90 -2.23 3.00 10.09
N PHE A 91 -3.14 2.10 10.46
CA PHE A 91 -3.33 0.82 9.77
C PHE A 91 -4.57 0.78 8.87
N LYS A 92 -5.20 1.93 8.57
CA LYS A 92 -6.47 2.05 7.83
C LYS A 92 -6.59 1.07 6.66
N THR A 93 -7.69 0.32 6.64
CA THR A 93 -8.09 -0.52 5.51
C THR A 93 -8.15 0.31 4.21
N GLN A 94 -7.70 -0.26 3.09
CA GLN A 94 -7.78 0.32 1.74
C GLN A 94 -9.23 0.64 1.37
N LYS A 95 -10.17 -0.27 1.64
CA LYS A 95 -11.57 -0.10 1.21
C LYS A 95 -12.27 1.10 1.82
N SER A 96 -12.17 1.30 3.14
CA SER A 96 -12.78 2.48 3.79
C SER A 96 -12.26 3.82 3.26
N TRP A 97 -11.03 3.83 2.72
CA TRP A 97 -10.47 4.99 2.02
C TRP A 97 -11.02 5.13 0.60
N LEU A 98 -11.20 4.01 -0.10
CA LEU A 98 -11.75 3.93 -1.46
C LEU A 98 -13.25 4.22 -1.53
N ASP A 99 -14.03 3.99 -0.47
CA ASP A 99 -15.48 4.28 -0.43
C ASP A 99 -15.81 5.77 -0.70
N LYS A 100 -14.81 6.66 -0.59
CA LYS A 100 -14.93 8.08 -0.96
C LYS A 100 -14.86 8.33 -2.47
N TYR A 101 -14.56 7.29 -3.26
CA TYR A 101 -14.27 7.38 -4.68
C TYR A 101 -14.99 6.27 -5.45
N THR A 102 -15.45 6.58 -6.67
CA THR A 102 -15.99 5.55 -7.57
C THR A 102 -14.83 4.82 -8.26
N VAL A 103 -14.36 3.72 -7.66
CA VAL A 103 -13.31 2.88 -8.24
C VAL A 103 -13.87 2.09 -9.42
N GLY A 104 -13.35 2.38 -10.62
CA GLY A 104 -13.72 1.68 -11.85
C GLY A 104 -12.81 0.48 -12.15
N THR A 105 -11.62 0.40 -11.56
CA THR A 105 -10.67 -0.70 -11.78
C THR A 105 -9.77 -0.89 -10.56
N THR A 106 -9.50 -2.14 -10.20
CA THR A 106 -8.54 -2.50 -9.15
C THR A 106 -7.37 -3.24 -9.78
N ILE A 107 -6.14 -2.90 -9.41
CA ILE A 107 -4.90 -3.52 -9.89
C ILE A 107 -4.09 -3.99 -8.69
N LYS A 108 -3.56 -5.21 -8.76
CA LYS A 108 -2.65 -5.74 -7.75
C LYS A 108 -1.24 -5.19 -7.96
N PHE A 109 -0.60 -4.77 -6.89
CA PHE A 109 0.81 -4.40 -6.84
C PHE A 109 1.65 -5.68 -6.74
N ASP A 110 1.65 -6.48 -7.80
CA ASP A 110 2.41 -7.72 -7.92
C ASP A 110 3.27 -7.70 -9.19
N LYS A 111 3.81 -8.86 -9.58
CA LYS A 111 4.65 -9.02 -10.77
C LYS A 111 3.95 -8.61 -12.08
N ASP A 112 2.61 -8.61 -12.11
CA ASP A 112 1.81 -8.35 -13.30
C ASP A 112 1.33 -6.89 -13.37
N ILE A 113 1.70 -6.05 -12.39
CA ILE A 113 1.32 -4.64 -12.32
C ILE A 113 1.70 -3.87 -13.59
N GLN A 114 2.89 -4.11 -14.14
CA GLN A 114 3.35 -3.40 -15.34
C GLN A 114 2.46 -3.73 -16.54
N ALA A 115 2.14 -5.00 -16.73
CA ALA A 115 1.25 -5.45 -17.81
C ALA A 115 -0.16 -4.88 -17.63
N SER A 116 -0.67 -4.88 -16.40
CA SER A 116 -2.00 -4.34 -16.07
C SER A 116 -2.09 -2.85 -16.37
N LEU A 117 -1.10 -2.06 -15.94
CA LEU A 117 -1.04 -0.63 -16.20
C LEU A 117 -0.87 -0.34 -17.70
N LYS A 118 0.00 -1.08 -18.40
CA LYS A 118 0.16 -0.95 -19.86
C LYS A 118 -1.17 -1.19 -20.59
N SER A 119 -1.91 -2.22 -20.20
CA SER A 119 -3.22 -2.51 -20.80
C SER A 119 -4.25 -1.40 -20.58
N ILE A 120 -4.26 -0.76 -19.41
CA ILE A 120 -5.26 0.27 -19.07
C ILE A 120 -4.96 1.60 -19.75
N PHE A 121 -3.67 1.94 -19.88
CA PHE A 121 -3.23 3.20 -20.47
C PHE A 121 -2.91 3.11 -21.97
N LYS A 122 -3.12 1.94 -22.58
CA LYS A 122 -3.03 1.77 -24.03
C LYS A 122 -3.96 2.76 -24.73
N ASP A 123 -3.47 3.42 -25.76
CA ASP A 123 -4.21 4.41 -26.55
C ASP A 123 -4.61 5.67 -25.75
N HIS A 124 -4.07 5.86 -24.53
CA HIS A 124 -4.26 7.08 -23.74
C HIS A 124 -3.30 8.17 -24.22
N GLN A 125 -3.72 9.45 -24.17
CA GLN A 125 -2.88 10.59 -24.59
C GLN A 125 -1.56 10.76 -23.81
N TYR A 126 -1.39 10.03 -22.71
CA TYR A 126 -0.19 10.03 -21.85
C TYR A 126 0.48 8.65 -21.79
N GLU A 127 0.16 7.75 -22.72
CA GLU A 127 0.69 6.37 -22.75
C GLU A 127 2.22 6.37 -22.65
N THR A 128 2.89 7.23 -23.43
CA THR A 128 4.35 7.30 -23.48
C THR A 128 4.95 7.74 -22.13
N GLU A 129 4.38 8.77 -21.50
CA GLU A 129 4.80 9.27 -20.19
C GLU A 129 4.58 8.20 -19.12
N ILE A 130 3.42 7.55 -19.13
CA ILE A 130 3.06 6.51 -18.18
C ILE A 130 3.97 5.29 -18.33
N TYR A 131 4.32 4.89 -19.54
CA TYR A 131 5.23 3.76 -19.76
C TYR A 131 6.64 4.07 -19.28
N LYS A 132 7.14 5.29 -19.50
CA LYS A 132 8.44 5.73 -18.92
C LYS A 132 8.44 5.66 -17.40
N ILE A 133 7.30 5.87 -16.75
CA ILE A 133 7.16 5.70 -15.31
C ILE A 133 7.21 4.20 -15.01
N ILE A 134 6.36 3.38 -15.60
CA ILE A 134 6.19 1.93 -15.34
C ILE A 134 7.45 1.12 -15.63
N GLU A 135 8.28 1.54 -16.60
CA GLU A 135 9.52 0.86 -17.00
C GLU A 135 10.71 1.18 -16.09
N LYS A 136 10.57 2.13 -15.14
CA LYS A 136 11.49 2.19 -14.01
C LYS A 136 11.44 0.85 -13.28
N ASP A 137 12.55 0.45 -12.66
CA ASP A 137 12.66 -0.81 -11.92
C ASP A 137 11.85 -0.71 -10.61
N TRP A 138 10.51 -0.69 -10.74
CA TRP A 138 9.62 -1.01 -9.65
C TRP A 138 9.76 -2.49 -9.52
N ASN A 139 10.51 -2.92 -8.52
CA ASN A 139 10.52 -4.33 -8.20
C ASN A 139 9.44 -4.56 -7.14
N PRO A 140 8.18 -4.86 -7.53
CA PRO A 140 7.10 -5.13 -6.59
C PRO A 140 7.42 -6.34 -5.70
N SER A 141 8.35 -7.20 -6.15
CA SER A 141 8.81 -8.37 -5.41
C SER A 141 10.01 -8.15 -4.49
N ILE A 142 10.80 -7.09 -4.65
CA ILE A 142 12.06 -6.89 -3.89
C ILE A 142 11.90 -5.97 -2.69
N HIS A 143 10.96 -5.02 -2.71
CA HIS A 143 11.08 -3.93 -1.73
C HIS A 143 10.60 -4.21 -0.31
N ASP A 144 9.84 -5.27 -0.04
CA ASP A 144 9.34 -5.50 1.32
C ASP A 144 9.17 -6.98 1.74
N LYS A 145 9.62 -7.96 0.92
CA LYS A 145 9.55 -9.40 1.24
C LYS A 145 10.62 -9.80 2.26
N ASP A 146 10.41 -9.35 3.48
CA ASP A 146 11.09 -9.92 4.64
C ASP A 146 10.40 -11.26 4.94
N SER A 147 10.91 -12.33 4.32
CA SER A 147 10.29 -13.66 4.41
C SER A 147 10.15 -14.12 5.86
N GLU A 148 11.12 -13.79 6.71
CA GLU A 148 11.06 -14.09 8.15
C GLU A 148 9.87 -13.39 8.80
N ALA A 149 9.71 -12.08 8.59
CA ALA A 149 8.58 -11.34 9.14
C ALA A 149 7.24 -11.87 8.63
N LEU A 150 7.14 -12.13 7.32
CA LEU A 150 5.92 -12.63 6.68
C LEU A 150 5.56 -14.03 7.18
N ASP A 151 6.54 -14.90 7.39
CA ASP A 151 6.34 -16.23 7.95
C ASP A 151 5.84 -16.16 9.39
N ILE A 152 6.42 -15.29 10.23
CA ILE A 152 5.93 -15.05 11.60
C ILE A 152 4.49 -14.55 11.58
N ILE A 153 4.18 -13.54 10.77
CA ILE A 153 2.83 -12.97 10.67
C ILE A 153 1.82 -14.04 10.24
N LYS A 154 2.12 -14.80 9.18
CA LYS A 154 1.21 -15.80 8.60
C LYS A 154 1.07 -17.06 9.45
N SER A 155 2.07 -17.41 10.25
CA SER A 155 2.01 -18.58 11.13
C SER A 155 1.37 -18.26 12.49
N THR A 156 1.66 -17.08 13.04
CA THR A 156 1.34 -16.75 14.44
C THR A 156 0.14 -15.81 14.57
N TYR A 157 0.00 -14.86 13.66
CA TYR A 157 -0.99 -13.76 13.77
C TYR A 157 -2.05 -13.73 12.67
N LYS A 158 -2.08 -14.77 11.82
CA LYS A 158 -2.96 -14.89 10.65
C LYS A 158 -4.38 -14.39 10.89
N ASN A 159 -5.12 -15.04 11.79
CA ASN A 159 -6.54 -14.76 12.01
C ASN A 159 -6.78 -13.31 12.46
N LYS A 160 -5.87 -12.75 13.27
CA LYS A 160 -5.98 -11.38 13.75
C LYS A 160 -5.79 -10.39 12.60
N ILE A 161 -4.77 -10.61 11.76
CA ILE A 161 -4.51 -9.77 10.59
C ILE A 161 -5.62 -9.89 9.56
N GLU A 162 -6.09 -11.10 9.23
CA GLU A 162 -7.20 -11.32 8.30
C GLU A 162 -8.50 -10.67 8.78
N THR A 163 -8.77 -10.71 10.09
CA THR A 163 -9.95 -10.04 10.66
C THR A 163 -9.82 -8.53 10.58
N PHE A 164 -8.65 -7.98 10.95
CA PHE A 164 -8.41 -6.54 10.94
C PHE A 164 -8.41 -5.96 9.52
N TYR A 165 -7.85 -6.69 8.54
CA TYR A 165 -7.74 -6.30 7.14
C TYR A 165 -8.76 -6.98 6.23
N ALA A 166 -9.91 -7.45 6.76
CA ALA A 166 -10.88 -8.23 5.99
C ALA A 166 -11.28 -7.56 4.66
N ASP A 167 -11.42 -6.25 4.68
CA ASP A 167 -11.73 -5.45 3.50
C ASP A 167 -10.58 -5.36 2.48
N ASP A 168 -9.33 -5.35 2.93
CA ASP A 168 -8.16 -5.36 2.05
C ASP A 168 -7.99 -6.74 1.42
N PHE A 169 -8.24 -7.81 2.17
CA PHE A 169 -8.29 -9.17 1.63
C PHE A 169 -9.38 -9.30 0.58
N ALA A 170 -10.60 -8.79 0.85
CA ALA A 170 -11.68 -8.80 -0.13
C ALA A 170 -11.31 -8.04 -1.41
N LEU A 171 -10.65 -6.88 -1.31
CA LEU A 171 -10.16 -6.13 -2.46
C LEU A 171 -9.03 -6.85 -3.20
N TRP A 172 -8.08 -7.42 -2.47
CA TRP A 172 -6.97 -8.18 -3.03
C TRP A 172 -7.43 -9.45 -3.75
N GLU A 173 -8.52 -10.07 -3.29
CA GLU A 173 -9.11 -11.26 -3.90
C GLU A 173 -10.08 -10.94 -5.04
N SER A 174 -10.69 -9.75 -5.03
CA SER A 174 -11.51 -9.27 -6.14
C SER A 174 -10.66 -9.12 -7.41
N LYS A 175 -11.14 -9.70 -8.51
CA LYS A 175 -10.45 -9.76 -9.79
C LYS A 175 -10.68 -8.50 -10.60
#